data_AF-A0A2W6E3A5-F1
#
_entry.id   AF-A0A2W6E3A5-F1
#
_cell.length_a   1.000
_cell.length_b   1.000
_cell.length_c   1.000
_cell.angle_alpha   90.00
_cell.angle_beta   90.00
_cell.angle_gamma   90.00
#
_symmetry.space_group_name_H-M   'P 1'
#
loop_
_entity.id
_entity.type
_entity.pdbx_description
1 polymer ?
#
loop_
_entity_poly.entity_id
_entity_poly.type
_entity_poly.pdbx_seq_one_letter_code
_entity_poly.pdbx_strand_id
1 'polypeptide(L)'
;MTSADRFAITANSQVRGRHVLLIEDTWASGGNAQSAALTLRDREAANVMILALARWLKPEEQPTSEFMTSCLTADYDPLICPVNAPNCTC
;
A
#
# COMPACT_ATOMS: atom_id res chain seq x y z
N MET A 1 -7.91 11.32 -8.27
CA MET A 1 -6.72 11.89 -8.94
C MET A 1 -5.59 11.96 -7.92
N THR A 2 -4.37 11.57 -8.32
CA THR A 2 -3.18 11.59 -7.47
C THR A 2 -2.56 12.99 -7.50
N SER A 3 -2.13 13.53 -6.35
CA SER A 3 -1.60 14.89 -6.21
C SER A 3 -0.67 15.01 -5.00
N ALA A 4 0.45 15.72 -5.15
CA ALA A 4 1.41 15.93 -4.07
C ALA A 4 0.93 16.92 -3.00
N ASP A 5 -0.08 17.74 -3.29
CA ASP A 5 -0.62 18.77 -2.39
C ASP A 5 -1.84 18.29 -1.58
N ARG A 6 -2.20 17.00 -1.73
CA ARG A 6 -3.38 16.43 -1.07
C ARG A 6 -3.20 16.26 0.44
N PHE A 7 -1.97 16.10 0.90
CA PHE A 7 -1.64 15.85 2.30
C PHE A 7 -0.69 16.90 2.85
N ALA A 8 -0.80 17.17 4.14
CA ALA A 8 0.10 18.05 4.86
C ALA A 8 0.98 17.26 5.83
N ILE A 9 2.24 17.67 5.94
CA ILE A 9 3.18 17.17 6.95
C ILE A 9 3.23 18.17 8.09
N THR A 10 3.08 17.70 9.32
CA THR A 10 3.17 18.56 10.52
C THR A 10 4.55 19.23 10.58
N ALA A 11 4.58 20.50 11.02
CA ALA A 11 5.72 21.41 10.86
C ALA A 11 7.06 20.92 11.46
N ASN A 12 7.04 19.90 12.32
CA ASN A 12 8.21 19.34 12.98
C ASN A 12 8.56 17.91 12.55
N SER A 13 7.81 17.33 11.61
CA SER A 13 8.10 15.98 11.11
C SER A 13 9.34 15.99 10.21
N GLN A 14 10.42 15.36 10.67
CA GLN A 14 11.69 15.25 9.96
C GLN A 14 11.66 14.06 8.98
N VAL A 15 11.29 14.32 7.73
CA VAL A 15 11.27 13.30 6.66
C VAL A 15 12.42 13.42 5.66
N ARG A 16 13.09 14.58 5.59
CA ARG A 16 14.23 14.83 4.71
C ARG A 16 15.34 13.79 4.93
N GLY A 17 15.78 13.15 3.86
CA GLY A 17 16.82 12.11 3.87
C GLY A 17 16.41 10.80 4.56
N ARG A 18 15.15 10.64 4.98
CA ARG A 18 14.70 9.44 5.72
C ARG A 18 14.09 8.38 4.80
N HIS A 19 14.09 7.14 5.30
CA HIS A 19 13.31 6.05 4.75
C HIS A 19 11.98 6.01 5.50
N VAL A 20 10.88 6.26 4.81
CA VAL A 20 9.54 6.40 5.40
C VAL A 20 8.67 5.22 4.99
N LEU A 21 8.05 4.57 5.96
CA LEU A 21 6.99 3.57 5.75
C LEU A 21 5.63 4.27 5.89
N LEU A 22 4.85 4.30 4.81
CA LEU A 22 3.46 4.72 4.80
C LEU A 22 2.58 3.48 5.00
N ILE A 23 1.75 3.49 6.04
CA ILE A 23 0.80 2.40 6.31
C ILE A 23 -0.60 2.87 5.93
N GLU A 24 -1.29 2.08 5.11
CA GLU A 24 -2.68 2.26 4.71
C GLU A 24 -3.48 1.02 5.14
N ASP A 25 -4.71 1.20 5.58
CA ASP A 25 -5.59 0.07 5.92
C ASP A 25 -6.01 -0.69 4.66
N THR A 26 -6.47 0.02 3.62
CA THR A 26 -7.04 -0.57 2.42
C THR A 26 -6.57 0.14 1.15
N TRP A 27 -5.92 -0.60 0.26
CA TRP A 27 -5.63 -0.15 -1.10
C TRP A 27 -6.85 -0.32 -2.01
N ALA A 28 -7.55 0.78 -2.31
CA ALA A 28 -8.58 0.80 -3.34
C ALA A 28 -7.98 1.12 -4.73
N SER A 29 -8.09 2.38 -5.17
CA SER A 29 -7.41 2.85 -6.38
C SER A 29 -5.94 3.22 -6.15
N GLY A 30 -5.51 3.32 -4.88
CA GLY A 30 -4.17 3.79 -4.51
C GLY A 30 -3.97 5.30 -4.51
N GLY A 31 -4.98 6.09 -4.93
CA GLY A 31 -4.83 7.54 -5.10
C GLY A 31 -4.42 8.29 -3.84
N ASN A 32 -4.92 7.89 -2.66
CA ASN A 32 -4.51 8.47 -1.38
C ASN A 32 -3.05 8.10 -1.06
N ALA A 33 -2.74 6.81 -0.98
CA ALA A 33 -1.40 6.34 -0.68
C ALA A 33 -0.32 6.92 -1.61
N GLN A 34 -0.58 6.97 -2.92
CA GLN A 34 0.33 7.58 -3.89
C GLN A 34 0.47 9.10 -3.69
N SER A 35 -0.62 9.80 -3.40
CA SER A 35 -0.58 11.24 -3.12
C SER A 35 0.26 11.55 -1.88
N ALA A 36 0.07 10.78 -0.80
CA ALA A 36 0.88 10.91 0.41
C ALA A 36 2.36 10.59 0.16
N ALA A 37 2.65 9.57 -0.66
CA ALA A 37 4.02 9.26 -1.06
C ALA A 37 4.67 10.40 -1.86
N LEU A 38 3.92 11.05 -2.76
CA LEU A 38 4.40 12.24 -3.47
C LEU A 38 4.66 13.40 -2.49
N THR A 39 3.75 13.70 -1.56
CA THR A 39 3.97 14.71 -0.52
C THR A 39 5.26 14.44 0.27
N LEU A 40 5.54 13.18 0.62
CA LEU A 40 6.77 12.79 1.32
C LEU A 40 8.02 12.99 0.46
N ARG A 41 7.95 12.64 -0.83
CA ARG A 41 9.04 12.84 -1.79
C ARG A 41 9.35 14.33 -2.02
N ASP A 42 8.34 15.17 -2.11
CA ASP A 42 8.47 16.63 -2.24
C ASP A 42 9.12 17.26 -0.99
N ARG A 43 9.03 16.58 0.16
CA ARG A 43 9.76 16.93 1.39
C ARG A 43 11.09 16.20 1.55
N GLU A 44 11.63 15.71 0.44
CA GLU A 44 12.96 15.12 0.31
C GLU A 44 13.14 13.81 1.10
N ALA A 45 12.08 13.02 1.30
CA ALA A 45 12.24 11.65 1.80
C ALA A 45 13.13 10.83 0.84
N ALA A 46 14.16 10.19 1.38
CA ALA A 46 15.13 9.40 0.61
C ALA A 46 14.49 8.14 0.03
N ASN A 47 13.58 7.51 0.78
CA ASN A 47 12.79 6.36 0.33
C ASN A 47 11.38 6.42 0.92
N VAL A 48 10.38 6.00 0.14
CA VAL A 48 9.00 5.86 0.60
C VAL A 48 8.51 4.47 0.20
N MET A 49 8.16 3.67 1.20
CA MET A 49 7.51 2.36 1.02
C MET A 49 6.06 2.49 1.44
N ILE A 50 5.14 1.95 0.64
CA ILE A 50 3.73 1.85 1.01
C ILE A 50 3.44 0.41 1.40
N LEU A 51 2.87 0.23 2.59
CA LEU A 51 2.32 -1.02 3.07
C LEU A 51 0.81 -0.83 3.23
N ALA A 52 0.03 -1.54 2.42
CA ALA A 52 -1.42 -1.63 2.59
C ALA A 52 -1.75 -2.96 3.29
N LEU A 53 -2.58 -2.92 4.33
CA LEU A 53 -2.97 -4.13 5.07
C LEU A 53 -3.97 -4.98 4.28
N ALA A 54 -4.83 -4.36 3.48
CA ALA A 54 -5.77 -5.02 2.59
C ALA A 54 -5.77 -4.37 1.20
N ARG A 55 -6.30 -5.09 0.21
CA ARG A 55 -6.55 -4.56 -1.14
C ARG A 55 -8.00 -4.79 -1.52
N TRP A 56 -8.68 -3.72 -1.94
CA TRP A 56 -10.01 -3.81 -2.51
C TRP A 56 -9.91 -4.31 -3.96
N LEU A 57 -10.42 -5.53 -4.19
CA LEU A 57 -10.40 -6.18 -5.48
C LEU A 57 -11.74 -6.00 -6.19
N LYS A 58 -11.68 -5.74 -7.48
CA LYS A 58 -12.85 -5.65 -8.37
C LYS A 58 -12.92 -6.90 -9.25
N PRO A 59 -13.89 -7.80 -9.02
CA PRO A 59 -13.99 -9.07 -9.75
C PRO A 59 -14.11 -8.92 -11.27
N GLU A 60 -14.62 -7.79 -11.74
CA GLU A 60 -14.82 -7.47 -13.16
C GLU A 60 -13.54 -7.08 -13.90
N GLU A 61 -12.45 -6.76 -13.19
CA GLU A 61 -11.17 -6.37 -13.78
C GLU A 61 -10.25 -7.59 -13.94
N GLN A 62 -9.53 -7.71 -15.06
CA GLN A 62 -8.47 -8.70 -15.22
C GLN A 62 -7.12 -8.09 -14.82
N PRO A 63 -6.21 -8.83 -14.15
CA PRO A 63 -6.28 -10.27 -13.80
C PRO A 63 -6.99 -10.58 -12.46
N THR A 64 -7.70 -9.61 -11.88
CA THR A 64 -8.28 -9.75 -10.52
C THR A 64 -9.21 -10.95 -10.40
N SER A 65 -10.06 -11.21 -11.39
CA SER A 65 -10.98 -12.36 -11.37
C SER A 65 -10.24 -13.71 -11.25
N GLU A 66 -9.21 -13.89 -12.07
CA GLU A 66 -8.38 -15.10 -12.05
C GLU A 66 -7.61 -15.23 -10.74
N PHE A 67 -7.04 -14.13 -10.24
CA PHE A 67 -6.39 -14.11 -8.92
C PHE A 67 -7.37 -14.50 -7.81
N MET A 68 -8.57 -13.93 -7.77
CA MET A 68 -9.56 -14.25 -6.74
C MET A 68 -9.95 -15.73 -6.75
N THR A 69 -10.12 -16.33 -7.92
CA THR A 69 -10.53 -17.73 -8.04
C THR A 69 -9.40 -18.73 -7.81
N SER A 70 -8.17 -18.40 -8.17
CA SER A 70 -7.01 -19.29 -8.04
C SER A 70 -6.24 -19.13 -6.72
N CYS A 71 -6.20 -17.92 -6.16
CA CYS A 71 -5.31 -17.56 -5.06
C CYS A 71 -6.04 -17.32 -3.73
N LEU A 72 -7.28 -16.81 -3.76
CA LEU A 72 -8.06 -16.52 -2.54
C LEU A 72 -8.96 -17.69 -2.15
N THR A 73 -8.35 -18.88 -1.99
CA THR A 73 -9.05 -20.14 -1.71
C THR A 73 -9.21 -20.44 -0.22
N ALA A 74 -8.63 -19.61 0.65
CA ALA A 74 -8.72 -19.73 2.10
C ALA A 74 -9.03 -18.36 2.74
N ASP A 75 -9.69 -18.39 3.90
CA ASP A 75 -9.93 -17.20 4.70
C ASP A 75 -8.61 -16.65 5.29
N TYR A 76 -8.60 -15.34 5.55
CA TYR A 76 -7.49 -14.69 6.22
C TYR A 76 -7.36 -15.16 7.68
N ASP A 77 -6.18 -15.66 8.04
CA ASP A 77 -5.80 -15.98 9.43
C ASP A 77 -4.77 -14.97 9.95
N PRO A 78 -5.13 -14.10 10.93
CA PRO A 78 -4.21 -13.09 11.47
C PRO A 78 -3.06 -13.69 12.29
N LEU A 79 -3.11 -14.98 12.64
CA LEU A 79 -2.03 -15.68 13.36
C LEU A 79 -0.96 -16.24 12.41
N ILE A 80 -1.22 -16.24 11.11
CA ILE A 80 -0.27 -16.69 10.08
C ILE A 80 0.33 -15.46 9.39
N CYS A 81 1.65 -15.35 9.41
CA CYS A 81 2.35 -14.28 8.72
C CYS A 81 2.33 -14.51 7.20
N PRO A 82 1.64 -13.66 6.40
CA PRO A 82 1.47 -13.90 4.98
C PRO A 82 2.76 -13.72 4.15
N VAL A 83 3.80 -13.14 4.75
CA VAL A 83 5.12 -12.94 4.08
C VAL A 83 6.16 -14.01 4.39
N ASN A 84 5.94 -14.84 5.42
CA ASN A 84 6.87 -15.90 5.81
C ASN A 84 6.37 -17.31 5.46
N ALA A 85 5.20 -17.42 4.81
CA ALA A 85 4.71 -18.71 4.36
C ALA A 85 5.65 -19.26 3.25
N PRO A 86 6.17 -20.50 3.38
CA PRO A 86 6.97 -21.08 2.31
C PRO A 86 6.10 -21.21 1.06
N ASN A 87 6.50 -20.51 0.00
CA ASN A 87 5.81 -20.39 -1.29
C ASN A 87 4.57 -19.47 -1.30
N CYS A 88 4.77 -18.16 -1.12
CA CYS A 88 3.83 -17.15 -1.62
C CYS A 88 3.88 -17.13 -3.16
N THR A 89 3.37 -18.19 -3.79
CA THR A 89 3.27 -18.33 -5.26
C THR A 89 1.90 -17.92 -5.81
N CYS A 90 1.03 -17.45 -4.91
CA CYS A 90 -0.15 -16.66 -5.20
C CYS A 90 0.21 -15.17 -5.15
#